data_AF-A0A6L8QBA0-F1
#
_entry.id   AF-A0A6L8QBA0-F1
#
_cell.length_a   1.000
_cell.length_b   1.000
_cell.length_c   1.000
_cell.angle_alpha   90.00
_cell.angle_beta   90.00
_cell.angle_gamma   90.00
#
_symmetry.space_group_name_H-M   'P 1'
#
loop_
_entity.id
_entity.type
_entity.pdbx_description
1 polymer ?
#
loop_
_entity_poly.entity_id
_entity_poly.type
_entity_poly.pdbx_seq_one_letter_code
_entity_poly.pdbx_strand_id
1 'polypeptide(L)'
;MNILKFIMIALISVSCSAVQDSGTVRETLDIKSEVDLFLSTQDPDVESQVLNRLKSNQVQHDTIKSILRNREKRSPGPAGFQKNLQIKHNGKNYPYALFLPESSGADEKVPLVVVLH
;
A
#
# COMPACT_ATOMS: atom_id res chain seq x y z
N MET A 1 57.84 41.34 13.04
CA MET A 1 56.41 41.28 13.35
C MET A 1 55.64 41.11 12.04
N ASN A 2 55.41 39.88 11.58
CA ASN A 2 54.53 39.55 10.43
C ASN A 2 54.36 38.03 10.20
N ILE A 3 55.16 37.16 10.85
CA ILE A 3 55.04 35.70 10.73
C ILE A 3 53.90 35.13 11.60
N LEU A 4 53.54 35.80 12.70
CA LEU A 4 52.50 35.31 13.61
C LEU A 4 51.07 35.44 13.04
N LYS A 5 50.85 36.30 12.04
CA LYS A 5 49.53 36.50 11.42
C LYS A 5 49.12 35.38 10.46
N PHE A 6 50.08 34.63 9.91
CA PHE A 6 49.77 33.54 8.97
C PHE A 6 49.34 32.25 9.66
N ILE A 7 49.70 32.04 10.93
CA ILE A 7 49.38 30.81 11.67
C ILE A 7 47.91 30.78 12.15
N MET A 8 47.30 31.95 12.38
CA MET A 8 45.93 32.04 12.90
C MET A 8 44.82 31.82 11.84
N ILE A 9 45.14 31.84 10.54
CA ILE A 9 44.15 31.71 9.47
C ILE A 9 43.99 30.25 9.00
N ALA A 10 44.95 29.38 9.31
CA ALA A 10 44.96 27.99 8.84
C ALA A 10 44.17 26.99 9.73
N LEU A 11 43.61 27.44 10.86
CA LEU A 11 42.96 26.56 11.85
C LEU A 11 41.43 26.40 11.69
N ILE A 12 40.82 26.99 10.64
CA ILE A 12 39.35 27.01 10.48
C ILE A 12 38.84 25.89 9.54
N SER A 13 39.72 25.15 8.86
CA SER A 13 39.32 24.19 7.81
C SER A 13 39.20 22.72 8.26
N VAL A 14 39.27 22.41 9.55
CA VAL A 14 39.12 21.02 10.05
C VAL A 14 38.00 20.94 11.10
N SER A 15 36.81 21.37 10.72
CA SER A 15 35.58 20.88 11.35
C SER A 15 34.85 20.04 10.32
N CYS A 16 35.36 18.83 10.12
CA CYS A 16 34.62 17.76 9.48
C CYS A 16 33.40 17.50 10.38
N SER A 17 32.22 17.95 9.97
CA SER A 17 30.98 17.51 10.60
C SER A 17 30.85 16.02 10.33
N ALA A 18 31.41 15.21 11.23
CA ALA A 18 30.92 13.87 11.46
C ALA A 18 29.44 14.02 11.77
N VAL A 19 28.60 13.82 10.76
CA VAL A 19 27.19 13.50 10.97
C VAL A 19 27.24 12.31 11.90
N GLN A 20 26.93 12.57 13.16
CA GLN A 20 26.63 11.53 14.10
C GLN A 20 25.50 10.75 13.44
N ASP A 21 25.78 9.49 13.08
CA ASP A 21 24.73 8.49 12.88
C ASP A 21 23.89 8.59 14.15
N SER A 22 22.80 9.36 14.06
CA SER A 22 21.82 9.42 15.12
C SER A 22 21.34 7.99 15.20
N GLY A 23 21.74 7.31 16.29
CA GLY A 23 21.43 5.92 16.53
C GLY A 23 19.98 5.72 16.16
N THR A 24 19.77 5.05 15.03
CA THR A 24 18.45 4.93 14.45
C THR A 24 17.69 4.11 15.46
N VAL A 25 16.87 4.79 16.27
CA VAL A 25 15.71 4.18 16.88
C VAL A 25 15.02 3.58 15.67
N ARG A 26 15.15 2.27 15.48
CA ARG A 26 14.42 1.54 14.46
C ARG A 26 12.97 1.75 14.84
N GLU A 27 12.36 2.79 14.29
CA GLU A 27 10.92 2.94 14.31
C GLU A 27 10.40 1.63 13.75
N THR A 28 9.77 0.84 14.62
CA THR A 28 9.16 -0.41 14.22
C THR A 28 8.09 -0.05 13.21
N LEU A 29 8.31 -0.42 11.95
CA LEU A 29 7.38 -0.10 10.87
C LEU A 29 5.99 -0.63 11.21
N ASP A 30 5.02 0.27 11.37
CA ASP A 30 3.62 -0.11 11.50
C ASP A 30 3.04 -0.43 10.12
N ILE A 31 3.10 -1.72 9.77
CA ILE A 31 2.62 -2.24 8.49
C ILE A 31 1.14 -1.90 8.27
N LYS A 32 0.30 -1.89 9.33
CA LYS A 32 -1.12 -1.58 9.17
C LYS A 32 -1.30 -0.13 8.76
N SER A 33 -0.61 0.79 9.43
CA SER A 33 -0.68 2.21 9.11
C SER A 33 -0.16 2.52 7.71
N GLU A 34 0.90 1.84 7.24
CA GLU A 34 1.37 1.97 5.86
C GLU A 34 0.32 1.48 4.83
N VAL A 35 -0.33 0.34 5.08
CA VAL A 35 -1.40 -0.16 4.21
C VAL A 35 -2.63 0.76 4.25
N ASP A 36 -2.93 1.36 5.41
CA ASP A 36 -3.99 2.36 5.56
C ASP A 36 -3.66 3.65 4.77
N LEU A 37 -2.41 4.11 4.83
CA LEU A 37 -1.93 5.26 4.06
C LEU A 37 -2.01 5.01 2.54
N PHE A 38 -1.51 3.86 2.08
CA PHE A 38 -1.59 3.49 0.65
C PHE A 38 -3.03 3.49 0.13
N LEU A 39 -3.98 2.96 0.90
CA LEU A 39 -5.38 2.83 0.46
C LEU A 39 -6.21 4.11 0.60
N SER A 40 -5.66 5.16 1.22
CA SER A 40 -6.35 6.44 1.43
C SER A 40 -5.80 7.58 0.59
N THR A 41 -4.62 7.41 0.00
CA THR A 41 -3.99 8.42 -0.86
C THR A 41 -4.43 8.26 -2.33
N GLN A 42 -4.32 9.36 -3.07
CA GLN A 42 -4.36 9.39 -4.55
C GLN A 42 -3.08 10.01 -5.12
N ASP A 43 -2.10 10.31 -4.27
CA ASP A 43 -0.81 10.88 -4.65
C ASP A 43 0.17 9.76 -5.03
N PRO A 44 0.60 9.66 -6.31
CA PRO A 44 1.53 8.63 -6.78
C PRO A 44 2.89 8.60 -6.06
N ASP A 45 3.35 9.75 -5.57
CA ASP A 45 4.62 9.83 -4.85
C ASP A 45 4.49 9.20 -3.47
N VAL A 46 3.38 9.47 -2.78
CA VAL A 46 3.05 8.84 -1.50
C VAL A 46 2.88 7.33 -1.66
N GLU A 47 2.16 6.88 -2.70
CA GLU A 47 2.02 5.45 -3.02
C GLU A 47 3.39 4.79 -3.20
N SER A 48 4.27 5.41 -4.00
CA SER A 48 5.61 4.90 -4.28
C SER A 48 6.47 4.83 -3.02
N GLN A 49 6.41 5.84 -2.16
CA GLN A 49 7.13 5.85 -0.89
C GLN A 49 6.67 4.74 0.05
N VAL A 50 5.35 4.54 0.20
CA VAL A 50 4.80 3.44 1.01
C VAL A 50 5.28 2.09 0.47
N LEU A 51 5.18 1.87 -0.83
CA LEU A 51 5.64 0.62 -1.47
C LEU A 51 7.12 0.39 -1.22
N ASN A 52 7.95 1.43 -1.29
CA ASN A 52 9.38 1.34 -1.04
C ASN A 52 9.68 0.99 0.42
N ARG A 53 8.98 1.58 1.39
CA ARG A 53 9.12 1.25 2.82
C ARG A 53 8.71 -0.19 3.12
N LEU A 54 7.61 -0.67 2.55
CA LEU A 54 7.17 -2.06 2.70
C LEU A 54 8.18 -3.05 2.10
N LYS A 55 8.74 -2.74 0.92
CA LYS A 55 9.76 -3.57 0.26
C LYS A 55 11.08 -3.59 1.00
N SER A 56 11.58 -2.43 1.45
CA SER A 56 12.86 -2.34 2.17
C SER A 56 12.83 -3.06 3.52
N ASN A 57 11.65 -3.11 4.15
CA ASN A 57 11.40 -3.88 5.37
C ASN A 57 11.02 -5.35 5.10
N GLN A 58 11.11 -5.81 3.85
CA GLN A 58 10.85 -7.20 3.44
C GLN A 58 9.50 -7.73 3.91
N VAL A 59 8.47 -6.87 3.91
CA VAL A 59 7.13 -7.25 4.35
C VAL A 59 6.57 -8.31 3.41
N GLN A 60 6.17 -9.45 3.97
CA GLN A 60 5.63 -10.56 3.20
C GLN A 60 4.26 -10.23 2.63
N HIS A 61 4.00 -10.71 1.40
CA HIS A 61 2.70 -10.56 0.76
C HIS A 61 1.55 -11.11 1.61
N ASP A 62 1.77 -12.19 2.33
CA ASP A 62 0.73 -12.80 3.16
C ASP A 62 0.35 -11.95 4.38
N THR A 63 1.30 -11.17 4.92
CA THR A 63 1.02 -10.16 5.95
C THR A 63 0.09 -9.08 5.41
N ILE A 64 0.41 -8.53 4.22
CA ILE A 64 -0.42 -7.52 3.56
C ILE A 64 -1.82 -8.08 3.24
N LYS A 65 -1.89 -9.27 2.65
CA LYS A 65 -3.17 -9.94 2.35
C LYS A 65 -4.00 -10.17 3.61
N SER A 66 -3.38 -10.56 4.72
CA SER A 66 -4.08 -10.75 5.99
C SER A 66 -4.68 -9.43 6.48
N ILE A 67 -3.93 -8.32 6.43
CA ILE A 67 -4.42 -6.99 6.80
C ILE A 67 -5.63 -6.62 5.93
N LEU A 68 -5.53 -6.79 4.61
CA LEU A 68 -6.61 -6.48 3.67
C LEU A 68 -7.87 -7.33 3.90
N ARG A 69 -7.71 -8.63 4.22
CA ARG A 69 -8.84 -9.54 4.48
C ARG A 69 -9.53 -9.28 5.82
N ASN A 70 -8.77 -8.84 6.82
CA ASN A 70 -9.25 -8.58 8.17
C ASN A 70 -9.87 -7.18 8.32
N ARG A 71 -9.75 -6.30 7.30
CA ARG A 71 -10.53 -5.08 7.27
C ARG A 71 -12.02 -5.42 7.28
N GLU A 72 -12.77 -4.61 8.03
CA GLU A 72 -14.19 -4.80 8.25
C GLU A 72 -14.91 -5.01 6.91
N LYS A 73 -15.47 -6.21 6.74
CA LYS A 73 -16.19 -6.54 5.50
C LYS A 73 -17.46 -5.71 5.48
N ARG A 74 -17.49 -4.69 4.61
CA ARG A 74 -18.72 -3.96 4.29
C ARG A 74 -19.81 -4.95 3.93
N SER A 75 -20.95 -4.79 4.63
CA SER A 75 -22.34 -5.15 4.32
C SER A 75 -22.60 -6.47 3.55
N PRO A 76 -23.73 -7.17 3.82
CA PRO A 76 -24.17 -8.31 3.00
C PRO A 76 -24.11 -8.08 1.48
N GLY A 77 -24.16 -6.81 1.06
CA GLY A 77 -24.20 -6.35 -0.32
C GLY A 77 -25.58 -5.74 -0.58
N PRO A 78 -25.76 -5.00 -1.68
CA PRO A 78 -27.10 -4.61 -2.11
C PRO A 78 -27.97 -5.85 -2.40
N ALA A 79 -29.29 -5.68 -2.37
CA ALA A 79 -30.23 -6.72 -2.79
C ALA A 79 -29.91 -7.19 -4.22
N GLY A 80 -30.04 -8.49 -4.47
CA GLY A 80 -29.63 -9.09 -5.76
C GLY A 80 -28.14 -9.43 -5.87
N PHE A 81 -27.32 -9.18 -4.83
CA PHE A 81 -25.92 -9.62 -4.81
C PHE A 81 -25.76 -11.06 -4.33
N GLN A 82 -25.22 -11.91 -5.20
CA GLN A 82 -24.97 -13.33 -4.98
C GLN A 82 -23.45 -13.58 -4.93
N LYS A 83 -22.99 -14.19 -3.84
CA LYS A 83 -21.57 -14.52 -3.59
C LYS A 83 -21.33 -16.01 -3.74
N ASN A 84 -20.06 -16.41 -3.88
CA ASN A 84 -19.61 -17.80 -3.88
C ASN A 84 -20.17 -18.66 -5.03
N LEU A 85 -20.50 -18.03 -6.16
CA LEU A 85 -20.83 -18.74 -7.38
C LEU A 85 -19.55 -19.31 -8.02
N GLN A 86 -19.69 -20.34 -8.84
CA GLN A 86 -18.55 -20.98 -9.51
C GLN A 86 -18.87 -21.29 -10.97
N ILE A 87 -17.92 -21.02 -11.85
CA ILE A 87 -17.98 -21.40 -13.26
C ILE A 87 -16.78 -22.28 -13.60
N LYS A 88 -17.02 -23.38 -14.31
CA LYS A 88 -15.95 -24.25 -14.81
C LYS A 88 -15.54 -23.79 -16.20
N HIS A 89 -14.28 -23.41 -16.35
CA HIS A 89 -13.71 -23.01 -17.64
C HIS A 89 -12.29 -23.57 -17.77
N ASN A 90 -11.95 -24.14 -18.92
CA ASN A 90 -10.64 -24.76 -19.20
C ASN A 90 -10.14 -25.70 -18.07
N GLY A 91 -11.05 -26.52 -17.55
CA GLY A 91 -10.73 -27.50 -16.49
C GLY A 91 -10.50 -26.91 -15.10
N LYS A 92 -10.64 -25.59 -14.92
CA LYS A 92 -10.51 -24.91 -13.62
C LYS A 92 -11.85 -24.35 -13.15
N ASN A 93 -12.05 -24.32 -11.84
CA ASN A 93 -13.21 -23.67 -11.22
C ASN A 93 -12.82 -22.23 -10.87
N TYR A 94 -13.58 -21.27 -11.40
CA TYR A 94 -13.41 -19.85 -11.12
C TYR A 94 -14.53 -19.38 -10.21
N PRO A 95 -14.22 -18.90 -8.99
CA PRO A 95 -15.22 -18.28 -8.14
C PRO A 95 -15.60 -16.92 -8.71
N TYR A 96 -16.88 -16.58 -8.63
CA TYR A 96 -17.38 -15.26 -9.00
C TYR A 96 -18.52 -14.82 -8.08
N ALA A 97 -18.84 -13.54 -8.16
CA ALA A 97 -20.05 -12.96 -7.57
C ALA A 97 -20.87 -12.32 -8.69
N LEU A 98 -22.21 -12.33 -8.54
CA LEU A 98 -23.14 -11.77 -9.50
C LEU A 98 -24.02 -10.74 -8.80
N PHE A 99 -24.16 -9.56 -9.40
CA PHE A 99 -25.15 -8.58 -8.97
C PHE A 99 -26.23 -8.47 -10.03
N LEU A 100 -27.48 -8.70 -9.64
CA LEU A 100 -28.64 -8.49 -10.50
C LEU A 100 -29.48 -7.33 -9.93
N PRO A 101 -29.63 -6.20 -10.66
CA PRO A 101 -30.45 -5.08 -10.20
C PRO A 101 -31.94 -5.45 -10.11
N GLU A 102 -32.63 -4.99 -9.07
CA GLU A 102 -34.06 -5.27 -8.85
C GLU A 102 -34.99 -4.80 -9.99
N SER A 103 -34.57 -3.78 -10.74
CA SER A 103 -35.37 -3.19 -11.83
C SER A 103 -35.46 -4.07 -13.07
N SER A 104 -34.70 -5.16 -13.16
CA SER A 104 -34.76 -6.07 -14.29
C SER A 104 -35.89 -7.09 -14.11
N GLY A 105 -36.99 -6.88 -14.83
CA GLY A 105 -38.03 -7.91 -14.95
C GLY A 105 -37.42 -9.21 -15.50
N ALA A 106 -38.01 -10.36 -15.19
CA ALA A 106 -37.47 -11.69 -15.54
C ALA A 106 -37.18 -11.90 -17.04
N ASP A 107 -37.79 -11.09 -17.92
CA ASP A 107 -37.67 -11.16 -19.38
C ASP A 107 -36.84 -10.01 -19.99
N GLU A 108 -36.22 -9.15 -19.18
CA GLU A 108 -35.44 -8.03 -19.67
C GLU A 108 -33.98 -8.43 -19.97
N LYS A 109 -33.50 -8.08 -21.17
CA LYS A 109 -32.09 -8.29 -21.54
C LYS A 109 -31.22 -7.25 -20.83
N VAL A 110 -30.59 -7.64 -19.74
CA VAL A 110 -29.65 -6.80 -18.98
C VAL A 110 -28.24 -6.95 -19.55
N PRO A 111 -27.49 -5.85 -19.79
CA PRO A 111 -26.09 -5.95 -20.19
C PRO A 111 -25.24 -6.58 -19.08
N LEU A 112 -24.38 -7.52 -19.45
CA LEU A 112 -23.41 -8.12 -18.53
C LEU A 112 -22.14 -7.28 -18.47
N VAL A 113 -21.83 -6.76 -17.28
CA VAL A 113 -20.54 -6.10 -16.99
C VAL A 113 -19.65 -7.07 -16.23
N VAL A 114 -18.44 -7.32 -16.75
CA VAL A 114 -17.45 -8.18 -16.10
C VAL A 114 -16.39 -7.30 -15.42
N VAL A 115 -16.26 -7.44 -14.11
CA VAL A 115 -15.26 -6.75 -13.30
C VAL A 115 -14.19 -7.75 -12.86
N LEU A 116 -12.94 -7.48 -13.22
CA LEU A 116 -11.77 -8.25 -12.80
C LEU A 116 -11.00 -7.41 -11.78
N HIS A 117 -10.92 -7.89 -10.54
CA HIS A 117 -10.27 -7.21 -9.41
C HIS A 117 -8.77 -7.48 -9.35
#